data_AF-A0A9Q1BES2-F1
#
_entry.id   AF-A0A9Q1BES2-F1
#
_cell.length_a   1.000
_cell.length_b   1.000
_cell.length_c   1.000
_cell.angle_alpha   90.00
_cell.angle_beta   90.00
_cell.angle_gamma   90.00
#
_symmetry.space_group_name_H-M   'P 1'
#
loop_
_entity.id
_entity.type
_entity.pdbx_description
1 polymer ?
#
loop_
_entity_poly.entity_id
_entity_poly.type
_entity_poly.pdbx_seq_one_letter_code
_entity_poly.pdbx_strand_id
1 'polypeptide(L)'
;MSARLLFAVRGLVFSVLPMIFFVLKIATMRMAKPFDLGNNPVKQKTHYVFDVYTRALQNTLEQTIVHIVNILALSTILTPEYFFFVPLCIFWFVCGRFAFIFGYLDPKIPGRRVYGFLTTSLPTAGGILYCVYQLIFNSSAIDA
;
A
#
# COMPACT_ATOMS: atom_id res chain seq x y z
N MET A 1 22.18 -0.95 13.36
CA MET A 1 21.39 -1.59 12.29
C MET A 1 20.22 -2.45 12.80
N SER A 2 20.45 -3.50 13.61
CA SER A 2 19.41 -4.49 13.99
C SER A 2 18.09 -3.94 14.56
N ALA A 3 18.15 -2.99 15.52
CA ALA A 3 16.95 -2.42 16.15
C ALA A 3 16.03 -1.65 15.17
N ARG A 4 16.62 -1.03 14.14
CA ARG A 4 15.91 -0.20 13.15
C ARG A 4 15.14 -1.08 12.17
N LEU A 5 15.77 -2.16 11.71
CA LEU A 5 15.12 -3.16 10.88
C LEU A 5 13.98 -3.85 11.64
N LEU A 6 14.20 -4.20 12.92
CA LEU A 6 13.17 -4.79 13.77
C LEU A 6 11.96 -3.85 13.94
N PHE A 7 12.20 -2.56 14.16
CA PHE A 7 11.14 -1.55 14.21
C PHE A 7 10.38 -1.48 12.88
N ALA A 8 11.09 -1.42 11.75
CA ALA A 8 10.49 -1.35 10.43
C ALA A 8 9.59 -2.57 10.14
N VAL A 9 10.09 -3.78 10.38
CA VAL A 9 9.33 -5.03 10.20
C VAL A 9 8.08 -5.07 11.07
N ARG A 10 8.17 -4.67 12.34
CA ARG A 10 7.01 -4.57 13.24
C ARG A 10 6.01 -3.53 12.73
N GLY A 11 6.49 -2.40 12.23
CA GLY A 11 5.67 -1.34 11.66
C GLY A 11 4.96 -1.75 10.36
N LEU A 12 5.57 -2.60 9.54
CA LEU A 12 4.98 -3.06 8.28
C LEU A 12 3.68 -3.85 8.46
N VAL A 13 3.43 -4.41 9.64
CA VAL A 13 2.13 -5.01 9.99
C VAL A 13 0.99 -4.02 9.76
N PHE A 14 1.19 -2.74 10.05
CA PHE A 14 0.19 -1.70 9.81
C PHE A 14 -0.04 -1.45 8.30
N SER A 15 0.99 -1.57 7.47
CA SER A 15 0.89 -1.40 6.00
C SER A 15 0.04 -2.48 5.33
N VAL A 16 -0.15 -3.61 5.99
CA VAL A 16 -0.96 -4.75 5.52
C VAL A 16 -2.44 -4.58 5.88
N LEU A 17 -2.79 -3.74 6.87
CA LEU A 17 -4.18 -3.57 7.33
C LEU A 17 -5.18 -3.15 6.24
N PRO A 18 -4.87 -2.21 5.31
CA PRO A 18 -5.78 -1.89 4.23
C PRO A 18 -6.08 -3.09 3.31
N MET A 19 -5.07 -3.94 3.07
CA MET A 19 -5.24 -5.15 2.27
C MET A 19 -6.18 -6.14 2.96
N ILE A 20 -5.97 -6.39 4.25
CA ILE A 20 -6.86 -7.25 5.07
C ILE A 20 -8.30 -6.71 5.02
N PHE A 21 -8.47 -5.39 5.20
CA PHE A 21 -9.79 -4.76 5.09
C PHE A 21 -10.47 -5.05 3.75
N PHE A 22 -9.75 -4.92 2.62
CA PHE A 22 -10.32 -5.21 1.30
C PHE A 22 -10.66 -6.70 1.11
N VAL A 23 -9.81 -7.61 1.59
CA VAL A 23 -10.09 -9.06 1.57
C VAL A 23 -11.37 -9.36 2.34
N LEU A 24 -11.49 -8.85 3.58
CA LEU A 24 -12.68 -9.05 4.41
C LEU A 24 -13.93 -8.46 3.77
N LYS A 25 -13.85 -7.25 3.20
CA LYS A 25 -14.99 -6.64 2.49
C LYS A 25 -15.46 -7.48 1.31
N ILE A 26 -14.54 -7.95 0.46
CA ILE A 26 -14.89 -8.82 -0.67
C ILE A 26 -15.50 -10.14 -0.16
N ALA A 27 -14.91 -10.75 0.87
CA ALA A 27 -15.43 -11.98 1.46
C ALA A 27 -16.88 -11.80 1.98
N THR A 28 -17.14 -10.71 2.71
CA THR A 28 -18.50 -10.38 3.19
C THR A 28 -19.49 -10.16 2.05
N MET A 29 -19.07 -9.51 0.96
CA MET A 29 -19.93 -9.30 -0.20
C MET A 29 -20.27 -10.63 -0.88
N ARG A 30 -19.29 -11.53 -1.04
CA ARG A 30 -19.51 -12.87 -1.60
C ARG A 30 -20.46 -13.71 -0.74
N MET A 31 -20.27 -13.69 0.59
CA MET A 31 -21.17 -14.39 1.51
C MET A 31 -22.60 -13.86 1.46
N ALA A 32 -22.79 -12.55 1.26
CA ALA A 32 -24.11 -11.94 1.12
C ALA A 32 -24.79 -12.24 -0.23
N LYS A 33 -24.03 -12.49 -1.30
CA LYS A 33 -24.56 -12.83 -2.64
C LYS A 33 -23.84 -14.05 -3.24
N PRO A 34 -24.08 -15.25 -2.67
CA PRO A 34 -23.30 -16.45 -2.98
C PRO A 34 -23.52 -17.02 -4.39
N PHE A 35 -24.51 -16.55 -5.15
CA PHE A 35 -24.82 -17.06 -6.49
C PHE A 35 -24.47 -16.11 -7.65
N ASP A 36 -24.01 -14.88 -7.37
CA ASP A 36 -23.78 -13.85 -8.40
C ASP A 36 -22.39 -13.18 -8.33
N LEU A 37 -21.78 -13.02 -7.14
CA LEU A 37 -20.50 -12.28 -6.98
C LEU A 37 -19.24 -13.15 -7.14
N GLY A 38 -19.13 -13.83 -8.29
CA GLY A 38 -17.93 -14.57 -8.67
C GLY A 38 -17.84 -16.02 -8.17
N ASN A 39 -18.90 -16.53 -7.55
CA ASN A 39 -19.03 -17.97 -7.24
C ASN A 39 -19.59 -18.79 -8.42
N ASN A 40 -20.25 -18.13 -9.38
CA ASN A 40 -20.65 -18.73 -10.64
C ASN A 40 -19.83 -18.07 -11.78
N PRO A 41 -18.91 -18.78 -12.44
CA PRO A 41 -18.05 -18.22 -13.49
C PRO A 41 -18.81 -17.89 -14.78
N VAL A 42 -20.06 -18.35 -14.92
CA VAL A 42 -20.89 -18.19 -16.14
C VAL A 42 -21.78 -16.94 -16.05
N LYS A 43 -22.02 -16.41 -14.85
CA LYS A 43 -22.84 -15.20 -14.65
C LYS A 43 -22.00 -13.92 -14.68
N GLN A 44 -22.47 -12.93 -15.43
CA GLN A 44 -21.80 -11.63 -15.53
C GLN A 44 -21.80 -10.90 -14.19
N LYS A 45 -20.62 -10.43 -13.77
CA LYS A 45 -20.45 -9.62 -12.56
C LYS A 45 -21.11 -8.26 -12.77
N THR A 46 -22.32 -8.06 -12.27
CA THR A 46 -23.07 -6.80 -12.40
C THR A 46 -23.16 -6.06 -11.07
N HIS A 47 -22.00 -5.83 -10.42
CA HIS A 47 -21.99 -5.06 -9.18
C HIS A 47 -20.79 -4.11 -9.11
N TYR A 48 -21.01 -2.86 -9.52
CA TYR A 48 -20.01 -1.79 -9.55
C TYR A 48 -19.14 -1.74 -8.28
N VAL A 49 -19.77 -1.74 -7.10
CA VAL A 49 -19.07 -1.67 -5.80
C VAL A 49 -18.14 -2.88 -5.60
N PHE A 50 -18.56 -4.08 -6.03
CA PHE A 50 -17.74 -5.29 -5.89
C PHE A 50 -16.50 -5.23 -6.79
N ASP A 51 -16.68 -4.76 -8.03
CA ASP A 51 -15.58 -4.59 -8.98
C ASP A 51 -14.59 -3.52 -8.50
N VAL A 52 -15.08 -2.42 -7.92
CA VAL A 52 -14.23 -1.40 -7.30
C VAL A 52 -13.38 -2.00 -6.18
N TYR A 53 -13.98 -2.73 -5.23
CA TYR A 53 -13.22 -3.36 -4.16
C TYR A 53 -12.23 -4.41 -4.66
N THR A 54 -12.60 -5.21 -5.67
CA THR A 54 -11.70 -6.22 -6.26
C THR A 54 -10.49 -5.57 -6.92
N ARG A 55 -10.70 -4.52 -7.71
CA ARG A 55 -9.61 -3.74 -8.33
C ARG A 55 -8.79 -3.00 -7.28
N ALA A 56 -9.43 -2.48 -6.24
CA ALA A 56 -8.74 -1.82 -5.14
C ALA A 56 -7.88 -2.79 -4.33
N LEU A 57 -8.33 -4.03 -4.11
CA LEU A 57 -7.52 -5.07 -3.47
C LEU A 57 -6.25 -5.34 -4.28
N GLN A 58 -6.39 -5.61 -5.59
CA GLN A 58 -5.25 -5.88 -6.46
C GLN A 58 -4.23 -4.72 -6.45
N ASN A 59 -4.71 -3.48 -6.63
CA ASN A 59 -3.84 -2.32 -6.57
C ASN A 59 -3.18 -2.14 -5.18
N THR A 60 -3.89 -2.46 -4.10
CA THR A 60 -3.33 -2.37 -2.75
C THR A 60 -2.26 -3.42 -2.53
N LEU A 61 -2.45 -4.64 -3.01
CA LEU A 61 -1.43 -5.69 -2.97
C LEU A 61 -0.14 -5.23 -3.65
N GLU A 62 -0.25 -4.74 -4.89
CA GLU A 62 0.90 -4.23 -5.66
C GLU A 62 1.60 -3.08 -4.93
N GLN A 63 0.85 -2.09 -4.43
CA GLN A 63 1.43 -0.95 -3.72
C GLN A 63 2.02 -1.34 -2.36
N THR A 64 1.42 -2.30 -1.64
CA THR A 64 1.94 -2.80 -0.36
C THR A 64 3.27 -3.53 -0.55
N ILE A 65 3.42 -4.34 -1.61
CA ILE A 65 4.69 -5.00 -1.91
C ILE A 65 5.80 -3.97 -2.15
N VAL A 66 5.53 -2.98 -3.00
CA VAL A 66 6.50 -1.91 -3.29
C VAL A 66 6.82 -1.10 -2.04
N HIS A 67 5.81 -0.82 -1.20
CA HIS A 67 6.00 -0.10 0.06
C HIS A 67 6.83 -0.89 1.09
N ILE A 68 6.63 -2.22 1.19
CA ILE A 68 7.45 -3.09 2.05
C ILE A 68 8.92 -2.99 1.66
N VAL A 69 9.23 -3.12 0.36
CA VAL A 69 10.61 -3.00 -0.14
C VAL A 69 11.19 -1.63 0.19
N ASN A 70 10.42 -0.56 -0.03
CA ASN A 70 10.83 0.80 0.28
C ASN A 70 11.17 1.00 1.77
N ILE A 71 10.29 0.57 2.68
CA ILE A 71 10.48 0.74 4.13
C ILE A 71 11.68 -0.06 4.63
N LEU A 72 11.87 -1.28 4.15
CA LEU A 72 13.04 -2.09 4.51
C LEU A 72 14.34 -1.41 4.04
N ALA A 73 14.40 -0.96 2.78
CA ALA A 73 15.57 -0.26 2.25
C ALA A 73 15.85 1.07 2.97
N LEU A 74 14.83 1.88 3.24
CA LEU A 74 14.99 3.13 4.00
C LEU A 74 15.49 2.85 5.43
N SER A 75 15.05 1.75 6.05
CA SER A 75 15.48 1.40 7.41
C SER A 75 16.96 1.06 7.53
N THR A 76 17.61 0.68 6.42
CA THR A 76 19.05 0.39 6.37
C THR A 76 19.88 1.60 5.96
N ILE A 77 19.30 2.55 5.22
CA ILE A 77 20.04 3.68 4.62
C ILE A 77 19.91 4.98 5.40
N LEU A 78 18.76 5.27 6.03
CA LEU A 78 18.56 6.54 6.72
C LEU A 78 19.50 6.69 7.92
N THR A 79 20.04 7.89 8.18
CA THR A 79 20.78 8.18 9.42
C THR A 79 19.82 8.25 10.63
N PRO A 80 20.32 8.10 11.88
CA PRO A 80 19.47 8.12 13.06
C PRO A 80 18.55 9.34 13.16
N GLU A 81 19.02 10.53 12.77
CA GLU A 81 18.21 11.76 12.85
C GLU A 81 16.96 11.70 11.95
N TYR A 82 17.04 10.98 10.84
CA TYR A 82 15.96 10.88 9.85
C TYR A 82 15.13 9.58 9.98
N PHE A 83 15.38 8.76 11.00
CA PHE A 83 14.66 7.48 11.12
C PHE A 83 13.15 7.64 11.32
N PHE A 84 12.70 8.79 11.86
CA PHE A 84 11.28 9.08 12.08
C PHE A 84 10.46 9.08 10.77
N PHE A 85 11.10 9.21 9.60
CA PHE A 85 10.42 9.07 8.32
C PHE A 85 9.83 7.67 8.11
N VAL A 86 10.44 6.61 8.65
CA VAL A 86 9.93 5.24 8.50
C VAL A 86 8.50 5.09 9.05
N PRO A 87 8.21 5.37 10.34
CA PRO A 87 6.85 5.28 10.85
C PRO A 87 5.89 6.29 10.18
N LEU A 88 6.39 7.47 9.77
CA LEU A 88 5.59 8.45 9.04
C LEU A 88 5.14 7.91 7.67
N CYS A 89 6.04 7.31 6.90
CA CYS A 89 5.73 6.69 5.61
C CYS A 89 4.71 5.56 5.75
N ILE A 90 4.83 4.73 6.79
CA ILE A 90 3.86 3.66 7.08
C ILE A 90 2.48 4.24 7.36
N PHE A 91 2.40 5.23 8.26
CA PHE A 91 1.13 5.89 8.59
C PHE A 91 0.51 6.53 7.35
N TRP A 92 1.30 7.27 6.58
CA TRP A 92 0.86 7.98 5.38
C TRP A 92 0.37 7.02 4.30
N PHE A 93 1.05 5.87 4.15
CA PHE A 93 0.63 4.81 3.24
C PHE A 93 -0.78 4.31 3.59
N VAL A 94 -1.03 4.00 4.87
CA VAL A 94 -2.34 3.53 5.33
C VAL A 94 -3.43 4.57 5.06
N CYS A 95 -3.19 5.84 5.42
CA CYS A 95 -4.12 6.93 5.13
C CYS A 95 -4.41 7.06 3.63
N GLY A 96 -3.38 6.99 2.79
CA GLY A 96 -3.51 7.06 1.34
C GLY A 96 -4.33 5.91 0.75
N ARG A 97 -4.20 4.68 1.27
CA ARG A 97 -5.04 3.54 0.83
C ARG A 97 -6.51 3.72 1.18
N PHE A 98 -6.82 4.29 2.34
CA PHE A 98 -8.21 4.61 2.68
C PHE A 98 -8.75 5.77 1.84
N ALA A 99 -7.97 6.85 1.64
CA ALA A 99 -8.35 7.93 0.74
C ALA A 99 -8.58 7.42 -0.70
N PHE A 100 -7.77 6.46 -1.15
CA PHE A 100 -7.91 5.83 -2.46
C PHE A 100 -9.26 5.14 -2.62
N ILE A 101 -9.65 4.26 -1.68
CA ILE A 101 -10.94 3.56 -1.80
C ILE A 101 -12.13 4.51 -1.67
N PHE A 102 -12.08 5.50 -0.77
CA PHE A 102 -13.17 6.48 -0.65
C PHE A 102 -13.35 7.27 -1.95
N GLY A 103 -12.24 7.69 -2.58
CA GLY A 103 -12.28 8.33 -3.89
C GLY A 103 -12.72 7.40 -5.02
N TYR A 104 -12.40 6.11 -4.94
CA TYR A 104 -12.74 5.12 -5.97
C TYR A 104 -14.21 4.67 -5.92
N LEU A 105 -14.83 4.75 -4.75
CA LEU A 105 -16.25 4.43 -4.59
C LEU A 105 -17.17 5.52 -5.16
N ASP A 106 -16.66 6.72 -5.44
CA ASP A 106 -17.46 7.79 -6.04
C ASP A 106 -17.77 7.50 -7.52
N PRO A 107 -19.03 7.19 -7.89
CA PRO A 107 -19.39 6.88 -9.26
C PRO A 107 -19.45 8.12 -10.16
N LYS A 108 -19.52 9.33 -9.57
CA LYS A 108 -19.67 10.59 -10.32
C LYS A 108 -18.34 11.13 -10.84
N ILE A 109 -17.27 10.89 -10.08
CA ILE A 109 -15.94 11.46 -10.39
C ILE A 109 -14.88 10.34 -10.30
N PRO A 110 -14.65 9.58 -11.38
CA PRO A 110 -13.69 8.48 -11.41
C PRO A 110 -12.26 8.88 -11.03
N GLY A 111 -11.89 10.15 -11.24
CA GLY A 111 -10.57 10.70 -10.94
C GLY A 111 -10.28 10.88 -9.45
N ARG A 112 -11.27 10.83 -8.55
CA ARG A 112 -11.04 11.06 -7.10
C ARG A 112 -10.10 10.04 -6.46
N ARG A 113 -10.03 8.82 -7.01
CA ARG A 113 -9.06 7.79 -6.57
C ARG A 113 -7.60 8.22 -6.76
N VAL A 114 -7.31 9.13 -7.71
CA VAL A 114 -5.94 9.54 -8.05
C VAL A 114 -5.26 10.21 -6.85
N TYR A 115 -6.01 10.97 -6.05
CA TYR A 115 -5.46 11.61 -4.85
C TYR A 115 -4.86 10.56 -3.89
N GLY A 116 -5.64 9.55 -3.50
CA GLY A 116 -5.15 8.50 -2.60
C GLY A 116 -4.04 7.65 -3.23
N PHE A 117 -4.12 7.40 -4.55
CA PHE A 117 -3.05 6.71 -5.28
C PHE A 117 -1.73 7.48 -5.18
N LEU A 118 -1.70 8.74 -5.57
CA LEU A 118 -0.49 9.58 -5.55
C LEU A 118 0.05 9.79 -4.14
N THR A 119 -0.84 9.93 -3.15
CA THR A 119 -0.49 10.02 -1.72
C THR A 119 0.34 8.82 -1.27
N THR A 120 0.11 7.63 -1.84
CA THR A 120 0.92 6.43 -1.55
C THR A 120 2.11 6.25 -2.48
N SER A 121 1.91 6.44 -3.78
CA SER A 121 2.89 6.07 -4.80
C SER A 121 4.05 7.07 -4.90
N LEU A 122 3.81 8.37 -4.72
CA LEU A 122 4.89 9.37 -4.83
C LEU A 122 5.90 9.24 -3.68
N PRO A 123 5.50 9.18 -2.39
CA PRO A 123 6.47 9.01 -1.31
C PRO A 123 7.21 7.67 -1.40
N THR A 124 6.52 6.61 -1.84
CA THR A 124 7.13 5.28 -2.00
C THR A 124 8.16 5.28 -3.13
N ALA A 125 7.82 5.84 -4.29
CA ALA A 125 8.74 5.97 -5.41
C ALA A 125 9.93 6.87 -5.07
N GLY A 126 9.70 8.00 -4.39
CA GLY A 126 10.76 8.89 -3.93
C GLY A 126 11.73 8.21 -2.97
N GLY A 127 11.21 7.43 -2.01
CA GLY A 127 12.03 6.64 -1.10
C GLY A 127 12.88 5.59 -1.81
N ILE A 128 12.30 4.86 -2.77
CA ILE A 128 13.05 3.88 -3.58
C ILE A 128 14.14 4.57 -4.39
N LEU A 129 13.82 5.67 -5.09
CA LEU A 129 14.79 6.41 -5.89
C LEU A 129 15.94 6.95 -5.02
N TYR A 130 15.63 7.43 -3.83
CA TYR A 130 16.65 7.84 -2.86
C TYR A 130 17.55 6.67 -2.43
N CYS A 131 16.96 5.51 -2.10
CA CYS A 131 17.73 4.31 -1.75
C CYS A 131 18.65 3.88 -2.90
N VAL A 132 18.15 3.88 -4.14
CA VAL A 132 18.94 3.56 -5.34
C VAL A 132 20.09 4.55 -5.51
N TYR A 133 19.82 5.85 -5.36
CA TYR A 133 20.86 6.87 -5.43
C TYR A 133 21.97 6.64 -4.38
N GLN A 134 21.59 6.36 -3.13
CA GLN A 134 22.57 6.12 -2.06
C GLN A 134 23.41 4.87 -2.30
N LEU A 135 22.81 3.78 -2.80
CA LEU A 135 23.53 2.55 -3.12
C LEU A 135 24.54 2.72 -4.27
N ILE A 136 24.22 3.54 -5.27
CA ILE A 136 25.09 3.75 -6.44
C ILE A 136 26.20 4.76 -6.13
N PHE A 137 25.89 5.86 -5.44
CA PHE A 137 26.79 7.00 -5.34
C PHE A 137 27.42 7.19 -3.96
N ASN A 138 26.91 6.55 -2.90
CA ASN A 138 27.38 6.75 -1.51
C ASN A 138 27.54 5.42 -0.75
N SER A 139 27.94 4.35 -1.43
CA SER A 139 28.13 3.01 -0.85
C SER A 139 29.08 3.00 0.36
N SER A 140 30.11 3.86 0.37
CA SER A 140 31.06 4.01 1.49
C SER A 140 30.44 4.53 2.79
N ALA A 141 29.25 5.14 2.76
CA ALA A 141 28.53 5.60 3.95
C ALA A 141 27.58 4.55 4.55
N ILE A 142 27.32 3.46 3.82
CA ILE A 142 26.42 2.36 4.23
C ILE A 142 27.18 1.32 5.06
N ASP A 143 28.50 1.19 4.83
CA ASP A 143 29.38 0.22 5.48
C ASP A 143 30.04 0.72 6.79
N ALA A 144 29.74 1.95 7.23
CA ALA A 144 30.25 2.57 8.47
C ALA A 144 29.23 2.49 9.62
#